data_AF-A0A1D2KWV3-F1
#
_entry.id   AF-A0A1D2KWV3-F1
#
_cell.length_a   1.000
_cell.length_b   1.000
_cell.length_c   1.000
_cell.angle_alpha   90.00
_cell.angle_beta   90.00
_cell.angle_gamma   90.00
#
_symmetry.space_group_name_H-M   'P 1'
#
loop_
_entity.id
_entity.type
_entity.pdbx_description
1 polymer ?
#
loop_
_entity_poly.entity_id
_entity_poly.type
_entity_poly.pdbx_seq_one_letter_code
_entity_poly.pdbx_strand_id
1 'polypeptide(L)'
;MTELKKIERMTFYEYTLKMTAFQLKMVDEDYALHKAAWLAQQVKATKKMGKEMRPYYTSFEKFYDYAKRERMVLGQEEEALKDNDFSDLMMKANK
;
A
#
# COMPACT_ATOMS: atom_id res chain seq x y z
N MET A 1 23.44 -0.36 26.93
CA MET A 1 24.09 -0.45 25.59
C MET A 1 23.15 0.19 24.60
N THR A 2 23.59 1.22 23.88
CA THR A 2 22.75 1.95 22.91
C THR A 2 22.43 1.07 21.71
N GLU A 3 21.17 1.06 21.24
CA GLU A 3 20.72 0.27 20.09
C GLU A 3 21.54 0.53 18.82
N LEU A 4 22.09 1.74 18.67
CA LEU A 4 23.02 2.11 17.61
C LEU A 4 24.27 1.22 17.56
N LYS A 5 24.89 0.91 18.71
CA LYS A 5 26.10 0.06 18.76
C LYS A 5 25.82 -1.39 18.33
N LYS A 6 24.55 -1.84 18.39
CA LYS A 6 24.17 -3.16 17.88
C LYS A 6 24.03 -3.14 16.36
N ILE A 7 23.53 -2.05 15.78
CA ILE A 7 23.42 -1.87 14.33
C ILE A 7 24.81 -1.80 13.70
N GLU A 8 25.73 -1.05 14.30
CA GLU A 8 27.13 -0.90 13.81
C GLU A 8 27.90 -2.22 13.75
N ARG A 9 27.50 -3.22 14.53
CA ARG A 9 28.15 -4.54 14.60
C ARG A 9 27.43 -5.61 13.78
N MET A 10 26.34 -5.25 13.14
CA MET A 10 25.47 -6.17 12.41
C MET A 10 26.04 -6.45 11.02
N THR A 11 25.81 -7.66 10.52
CA THR A 11 26.09 -7.95 9.12
C THR A 11 25.09 -7.21 8.22
N PHE A 12 25.48 -6.97 6.96
CA PHE A 12 24.58 -6.35 5.99
C PHE A 12 23.26 -7.12 5.85
N TYR A 13 23.30 -8.46 5.87
CA TYR A 13 22.13 -9.32 5.79
C TYR A 13 21.17 -9.17 6.98
N GLU A 14 21.69 -9.18 8.20
CA GLU A 14 20.87 -8.98 9.40
C GLU A 14 20.25 -7.58 9.44
N TYR A 15 20.99 -6.57 8.97
CA TYR A 15 20.51 -5.19 8.89
C TYR A 15 19.36 -5.08 7.88
N THR A 16 19.52 -5.62 6.67
CA THR A 16 18.48 -5.58 5.65
C THR A 16 17.24 -6.33 6.11
N LEU A 17 17.39 -7.51 6.71
CA LEU A 17 16.28 -8.28 7.26
C LEU A 17 15.49 -7.48 8.31
N LYS A 18 16.19 -6.81 9.23
CA LYS A 18 15.55 -5.95 10.23
C LYS A 18 14.86 -4.74 9.61
N MET A 19 15.46 -4.14 8.60
CA MET A 19 14.87 -2.99 7.91
C MET A 19 13.59 -3.40 7.16
N THR A 20 13.61 -4.54 6.46
CA THR A 20 12.43 -5.08 5.79
C THR A 20 11.33 -5.42 6.80
N ALA A 21 11.66 -6.05 7.93
CA ALA A 21 10.69 -6.32 8.99
C ALA A 21 10.09 -5.04 9.58
N PHE A 22 10.91 -3.99 9.75
CA PHE A 22 10.43 -2.68 10.21
C PHE A 22 9.51 -2.02 9.19
N GLN A 23 9.84 -2.09 7.90
CA GLN A 23 9.00 -1.57 6.82
C GLN A 23 7.64 -2.29 6.75
N LEU A 24 7.62 -3.62 6.90
CA LEU A 24 6.37 -4.39 6.97
C LEU A 24 5.51 -3.96 8.17
N LYS A 25 6.13 -3.76 9.34
CA LYS A 25 5.42 -3.23 10.52
C LYS A 25 4.81 -1.85 10.24
N MET A 26 5.51 -0.97 9.53
CA MET A 26 4.95 0.33 9.14
C MET A 26 3.75 0.18 8.20
N VAL A 27 3.75 -0.81 7.29
CA VAL A 27 2.60 -1.12 6.43
C VAL A 27 1.39 -1.55 7.27
N ASP A 28 1.58 -2.32 8.35
CA ASP A 28 0.51 -2.70 9.28
C ASP A 28 -0.06 -1.49 10.03
N GLU A 29 0.81 -0.57 10.47
CA GLU A 29 0.41 0.68 11.13
C GLU A 29 -0.39 1.58 10.17
N ASP A 30 0.07 1.70 8.93
CA ASP A 30 -0.65 2.41 7.87
C ASP A 30 -2.03 1.78 7.62
N TYR A 31 -2.12 0.46 7.52
CA TYR A 31 -3.39 -0.25 7.36
C TYR A 31 -4.39 0.12 8.46
N ALA A 32 -3.94 0.11 9.73
CA ALA A 32 -4.78 0.46 10.86
C ALA A 32 -5.28 1.91 10.78
N LEU A 33 -4.41 2.85 10.39
CA LEU A 33 -4.75 4.26 10.21
C LEU A 33 -5.79 4.44 9.09
N HIS A 34 -5.56 3.82 7.93
CA HIS A 34 -6.48 3.87 6.80
C HIS A 34 -7.83 3.25 7.15
N LYS A 35 -7.85 2.14 7.90
CA LYS A 35 -9.08 1.50 8.37
C LYS A 35 -9.87 2.43 9.29
N ALA A 36 -9.21 3.14 10.20
CA ALA A 36 -9.86 4.13 11.05
C ALA A 36 -10.45 5.29 10.23
N ALA A 37 -9.70 5.81 9.25
CA ALA A 37 -10.17 6.87 8.34
C ALA A 37 -11.38 6.42 7.52
N TRP A 38 -11.36 5.19 7.00
CA TRP A 38 -12.48 4.57 6.29
C TRP A 38 -13.74 4.48 7.13
N LEU A 39 -13.62 3.98 8.37
CA LEU A 39 -14.76 3.91 9.29
C LEU A 39 -15.32 5.29 9.61
N ALA A 40 -14.46 6.29 9.84
CA ALA A 40 -14.88 7.67 10.06
C ALA A 40 -15.59 8.27 8.84
N GLN A 41 -15.14 7.95 7.62
CA GLN A 41 -15.81 8.33 6.37
C GLN A 41 -17.19 7.69 6.25
N GLN A 42 -17.31 6.39 6.56
CA GLN A 42 -18.59 5.68 6.51
C GLN A 42 -19.62 6.27 7.49
N VAL A 43 -19.21 6.62 8.71
CA VAL A 43 -20.08 7.31 9.69
C VAL A 43 -20.57 8.67 9.17
N LYS A 44 -19.73 9.43 8.46
CA LYS A 44 -20.14 10.69 7.81
C LYS A 44 -21.08 10.45 6.63
N ALA A 45 -20.81 9.43 5.82
CA ALA A 45 -21.62 9.07 4.65
C ALA A 45 -23.04 8.62 5.05
N THR A 46 -23.20 7.96 6.21
CA THR A 46 -24.52 7.57 6.74
C THR A 46 -25.41 8.75 7.14
N LYS A 47 -24.87 9.98 7.24
CA LYS A 47 -25.60 11.14 7.76
C LYS A 47 -26.44 11.91 6.72
N LYS A 48 -26.63 11.39 5.50
CA LYS A 48 -27.47 12.03 4.47
C LYS A 48 -28.81 11.32 4.30
N MET A 49 -29.89 11.97 4.77
CA MET A 49 -31.27 11.70 4.32
C MET A 49 -31.54 12.55 3.07
N GLY A 50 -31.83 11.90 1.93
CA GLY A 50 -32.12 12.53 0.64
C GLY A 50 -31.66 11.66 -0.56
N LYS A 51 -31.79 12.13 -1.81
CA LYS A 51 -31.43 11.34 -3.02
C LYS A 51 -29.92 11.14 -3.17
N GLU A 52 -29.45 10.07 -2.52
CA GLU A 52 -28.20 9.33 -2.69
C GLU A 52 -26.89 10.07 -2.38
N MET A 53 -26.31 9.74 -1.21
CA MET A 53 -24.89 9.91 -0.94
C MET A 53 -24.20 8.57 -1.24
N ARG A 54 -23.56 8.44 -2.41
CA ARG A 54 -22.71 7.29 -2.70
C ARG A 54 -21.26 7.60 -2.34
N PRO A 55 -20.58 6.77 -1.55
CA PRO A 55 -19.15 6.92 -1.33
C PRO A 55 -18.38 6.63 -2.64
N TYR A 56 -17.30 7.38 -2.89
CA TYR A 56 -16.45 7.21 -4.08
C TYR A 56 -15.82 5.82 -4.14
N TYR A 57 -15.28 5.36 -3.01
CA TYR A 57 -14.82 3.99 -2.85
C TYR A 57 -15.98 3.12 -2.36
N THR A 58 -16.16 1.95 -2.99
CA THR A 58 -17.23 1.01 -2.63
C THR A 58 -16.81 0.00 -1.57
N SER A 59 -15.51 -0.23 -1.42
CA SER A 59 -14.93 -1.15 -0.44
C SER A 59 -13.62 -0.59 0.09
N PHE A 60 -13.18 -1.13 1.22
CA PHE A 60 -11.92 -0.73 1.82
C PHE A 60 -10.72 -1.10 0.93
N GLU A 61 -10.73 -2.24 0.23
CA GLU A 61 -9.58 -2.61 -0.63
C GLU A 61 -9.38 -1.61 -1.78
N LYS A 62 -10.45 -0.98 -2.28
CA LYS A 62 -10.34 0.09 -3.29
C LYS A 62 -9.81 1.40 -2.69
N PHE A 63 -10.04 1.63 -1.41
CA PHE A 63 -9.52 2.80 -0.69
C PHE A 63 -8.03 2.60 -0.32
N TYR A 64 -7.64 1.39 0.06
CA TYR A 64 -6.27 1.04 0.44
C TYR A 64 -5.94 -0.41 0.08
N ASP A 65 -5.00 -0.59 -0.85
CA ASP A 65 -4.49 -1.90 -1.29
C ASP A 65 -3.27 -2.31 -0.46
N TYR A 66 -3.53 -3.04 0.63
CA TYR A 66 -2.50 -3.55 1.54
C TYR A 66 -1.54 -4.52 0.83
N ALA A 67 -2.07 -5.44 0.03
CA ALA A 67 -1.28 -6.45 -0.66
C ALA A 67 -0.32 -5.83 -1.68
N LYS A 68 -0.70 -4.70 -2.31
CA LYS A 68 0.22 -3.91 -3.12
C LYS A 68 1.36 -3.31 -2.29
N ARG A 69 1.06 -2.75 -1.12
CA ARG A 69 2.08 -2.15 -0.24
C ARG A 69 3.07 -3.18 0.32
N GLU A 70 2.60 -4.37 0.71
CA GLU A 70 3.50 -5.46 1.11
C GLU A 70 4.42 -5.89 -0.03
N ARG A 71 3.88 -6.07 -1.25
CA ARG A 71 4.68 -6.45 -2.42
C ARG A 71 5.75 -5.42 -2.76
N MET A 72 5.45 -4.12 -2.60
CA MET A 72 6.45 -3.05 -2.76
C MET A 72 7.61 -3.19 -1.76
N VAL A 73 7.31 -3.47 -0.49
CA VAL A 73 8.34 -3.65 0.55
C VAL A 73 9.20 -4.90 0.28
N LEU A 74 8.58 -5.97 -0.21
CA LEU A 74 9.27 -7.22 -0.54
C LEU A 74 10.01 -7.16 -1.89
N GLY A 75 9.91 -6.06 -2.64
CA GLY A 75 10.52 -5.92 -3.97
C GLY A 75 9.92 -6.88 -5.00
N GLN A 76 8.67 -7.29 -4.82
CA GLN A 76 7.96 -8.28 -5.66
C GLN A 76 7.13 -7.63 -6.78
N GLU A 77 7.26 -6.32 -7.01
CA GLU A 77 6.67 -5.68 -8.19
C GLU A 77 7.59 -5.89 -9.40
N GLU A 78 7.14 -6.71 -10.36
CA GLU A 78 7.36 -6.42 -11.78
C GLU A 78 6.73 -5.05 -12.06
N GLU A 79 7.41 -4.18 -12.81
CA GLU A 79 6.89 -2.89 -13.27
C GLU A 79 5.56 -3.04 -14.01
N ALA A 80 4.45 -3.09 -13.28
CA ALA A 80 3.12 -2.90 -13.83
C ALA A 80 2.79 -1.41 -13.82
N LEU A 81 3.72 -0.58 -14.33
CA LEU A 81 3.34 0.59 -15.12
C LEU A 81 3.03 0.09 -16.53
N LYS A 82 2.06 -0.82 -16.65
CA LYS A 82 1.34 -1.00 -17.92
C LYS A 82 0.41 0.19 -17.99
N ASP A 83 0.93 1.31 -18.48
CA ASP A 83 0.08 2.25 -19.18
C ASP A 83 -0.51 1.42 -20.33
N ASN A 84 -1.76 0.98 -20.15
CA ASN A 84 -2.42 0.06 -21.07
C ASN A 84 -2.37 0.61 -22.51
N ASP A 85 -2.35 1.95 -22.63
CA ASP A 85 -2.20 2.70 -23.86
C ASP A 85 -0.87 2.42 -24.58
N PHE A 86 0.26 2.36 -23.86
CA PHE A 86 1.57 2.07 -24.47
C PHE A 86 1.66 0.61 -24.92
N SER A 87 1.20 -0.33 -24.09
CA SER A 87 1.16 -1.75 -24.48
C SER A 87 0.26 -2.00 -25.69
N ASP A 88 -0.88 -1.32 -25.76
CA ASP A 88 -1.82 -1.42 -26.88
C ASP A 88 -1.25 -0.81 -28.17
N LEU A 89 -0.49 0.29 -28.08
CA LEU A 89 0.21 0.89 -29.21
C LEU A 89 1.29 -0.04 -29.77
N MET A 90 2.08 -0.67 -28.90
CA MET A 90 3.13 -1.62 -29.30
C MET A 90 2.54 -2.89 -29.93
N MET A 91 1.38 -3.36 -29.45
CA MET A 91 0.66 -4.48 -30.07
C MET A 91 0.07 -4.13 -31.45
N LYS A 92 -0.44 -2.90 -31.64
CA LYS A 92 -1.04 -2.46 -32.91
C LYS A 92 0.00 -2.19 -34.00
N ALA A 93 1.20 -1.72 -33.62
CA ALA A 93 2.27 -1.40 -34.57
C ALA A 93 2.96 -2.65 -35.17
N ASN A 94 2.73 -3.83 -34.59
CA ASN A 94 3.32 -5.10 -35.02
C ASN A 94 2.37 -5.97 -35.86
N LYS A 95 1.26 -5.40 -36.34
CA LYS A 95 0.37 -5.97 -37.37
C LYS A 95 0.61 -5.29 -38.69
#